data_AF-X8CPY1-F1
#
_entry.id   AF-X8CPY1-F1
#
_cell.length_a   1.000
_cell.length_b   1.000
_cell.length_c   1.000
_cell.angle_alpha   90.00
_cell.angle_beta   90.00
_cell.angle_gamma   90.00
#
_symmetry.space_group_name_H-M   'P 1'
#
loop_
_entity.id
_entity.type
_entity.pdbx_description
1 polymer ?
#
loop_
_entity_poly.entity_id
_entity_poly.type
_entity_poly.pdbx_seq_one_letter_code
_entity_poly.pdbx_strand_id
1 'polypeptide(L)'
;MNRTRLTATDIVAPPVAPDRLAEYRRFGYISDQTISASVVRAARQWGSRPAIIEGGHQLTYQELLEVVERAAAWLGGVGVGPGDVVCWQTPNWWEAHVLGLAVWHAGAVSCPIAPFYREHELRQVIEQVRPAAVVTAETFRGFAHAEAFDDLLGGAGLADVARVVLRGTRSGWSPFDAVVSHGSRQQSADVAADDPCLILFTSGTTSGAKAAAHSSRSLLAETRQLAGAWGLSWEDVAYMAAPLQHITGVLNAMTIPLQVGASAVLADRWEADVAVADIMRHRVTYSAGATVFLQELTDAARAARVHLPLRMFACGGAAVPRAVMERSEEQGIPAARVYGMTELPTVTVMNRAHPFDLRAETDGAIAPGCRSGSSGRMASRWPRAARANCWCADRSRCSATSILTPTGRPSTTRDGSPPGMSVSSTAPASSRSPGGSRTSSTAAARSSPPATSKTCSSSTRRCATQP
;
A
#
# COMPACT_ATOMS: atom_id res chain seq x y z
N MET A 1 -26.90 23.77 -0.28
CA MET A 1 -25.70 24.64 -0.31
C MET A 1 -24.72 24.04 -1.29
N ASN A 2 -24.21 24.80 -2.26
CA ASN A 2 -23.22 24.30 -3.20
C ASN A 2 -21.85 24.30 -2.51
N ARG A 3 -21.30 23.12 -2.19
CA ARG A 3 -19.93 23.00 -1.66
C ARG A 3 -18.96 23.13 -2.83
N THR A 4 -17.99 24.03 -2.70
CA THR A 4 -16.81 24.12 -3.58
C THR A 4 -16.09 22.76 -3.66
N ARG A 5 -15.36 22.50 -4.74
CA ARG A 5 -14.38 21.39 -4.76
C ARG A 5 -13.34 21.61 -3.66
N LEU A 6 -12.75 20.55 -3.10
CA LEU A 6 -11.52 20.75 -2.32
C LEU A 6 -10.39 21.12 -3.27
N THR A 7 -9.63 22.12 -2.87
CA THR A 7 -8.34 22.49 -3.46
C THR A 7 -7.22 22.14 -2.50
N ALA A 8 -5.97 22.18 -2.98
CA ALA A 8 -4.79 22.19 -2.12
C ALA A 8 -4.88 23.20 -0.94
N THR A 9 -5.52 24.35 -1.14
CA THR A 9 -5.63 25.40 -0.10
C THR A 9 -6.56 25.03 1.06
N ASP A 10 -7.49 24.08 0.86
CA ASP A 10 -8.38 23.56 1.92
C ASP A 10 -7.68 22.50 2.79
N ILE A 11 -6.61 21.88 2.28
CA ILE A 11 -5.92 20.73 2.88
C ILE A 11 -4.78 21.21 3.80
N VAL A 12 -5.16 21.89 4.88
CA VAL A 12 -4.20 22.48 5.83
C VAL A 12 -3.61 21.42 6.78
N ALA A 13 -2.39 20.97 6.49
CA ALA A 13 -1.53 20.25 7.42
C ALA A 13 -0.96 21.21 8.50
N PRO A 14 -0.90 20.83 9.79
CA PRO A 14 -0.20 21.62 10.81
C PRO A 14 1.27 21.91 10.45
N PRO A 15 1.71 23.19 10.47
CA PRO A 15 3.03 23.56 10.00
C PRO A 15 4.16 23.02 10.89
N VAL A 16 5.22 22.52 10.25
CA VAL A 16 6.47 22.14 10.92
C VAL A 16 7.22 23.41 11.33
N ALA A 17 7.71 23.46 12.56
CA ALA A 17 8.46 24.61 13.07
C ALA A 17 9.71 24.90 12.19
N PRO A 18 10.00 26.18 11.85
CA PRO A 18 11.09 26.54 10.93
C PRO A 18 12.45 25.93 11.29
N ASP A 19 12.81 25.90 12.58
CA ASP A 19 14.09 25.33 13.04
C ASP A 19 14.21 23.83 12.75
N ARG A 20 13.10 23.09 12.75
CA ARG A 20 13.07 21.67 12.36
C ARG A 20 13.17 21.49 10.86
N LEU A 21 12.57 22.38 10.06
CA LEU A 21 12.76 22.37 8.60
C LEU A 21 14.22 22.67 8.26
N ALA A 22 14.85 23.63 8.95
CA ALA A 22 16.29 23.89 8.84
C ALA A 22 17.13 22.67 9.27
N GLU A 23 16.81 22.02 10.40
CA GLU A 23 17.46 20.78 10.85
C GLU A 23 17.36 19.67 9.80
N TYR A 24 16.14 19.37 9.33
CA TYR A 24 15.89 18.30 8.35
C TYR A 24 16.54 18.60 6.99
N ARG A 25 16.60 19.86 6.57
CA ARG A 25 17.30 20.28 5.34
C ARG A 25 18.81 20.14 5.51
N ARG A 26 19.38 20.51 6.67
CA ARG A 26 20.81 20.37 6.97
C ARG A 26 21.26 18.90 7.02
N PHE A 27 20.40 17.99 7.46
CA PHE A 27 20.66 16.53 7.42
C PHE A 27 20.26 15.86 6.08
N GLY A 28 19.82 16.62 5.08
CA GLY A 28 19.47 16.10 3.75
C GLY A 28 18.18 15.27 3.69
N TYR A 29 17.39 15.22 4.76
CA TYR A 29 16.13 14.47 4.79
C TYR A 29 15.07 15.10 3.86
N ILE A 30 14.99 16.43 3.83
CA ILE A 30 14.03 17.17 2.98
C ILE A 30 14.72 17.92 1.84
N SER A 31 14.00 18.08 0.74
CA SER A 31 14.39 18.79 -0.49
C SER A 31 13.23 19.61 -1.02
N ASP A 32 13.50 20.60 -1.86
CA ASP A 32 12.46 21.35 -2.60
C ASP A 32 12.09 20.68 -3.95
N GLN A 33 12.52 19.44 -4.18
CA GLN A 33 12.12 18.61 -5.32
C GLN A 33 10.65 18.18 -5.23
N THR A 34 9.92 18.21 -6.35
CA THR A 34 8.57 17.64 -6.49
C THR A 34 8.60 16.20 -7.03
N ILE A 35 7.52 15.43 -6.85
CA ILE A 35 7.43 14.09 -7.45
C ILE A 35 7.45 14.18 -8.99
N SER A 36 6.78 15.16 -9.60
CA SER A 36 6.84 15.40 -11.05
C SER A 36 8.27 15.66 -11.54
N ALA A 37 9.03 16.54 -10.88
CA ALA A 37 10.45 16.76 -11.18
C ALA A 37 11.30 15.48 -10.98
N SER A 38 10.83 14.53 -10.16
CA SER A 38 11.47 13.22 -10.01
C SER A 38 11.22 12.29 -11.21
N VAL A 39 10.04 12.35 -11.84
CA VAL A 39 9.75 11.63 -13.12
C VAL A 39 10.67 12.13 -14.22
N VAL A 40 10.72 13.45 -14.44
CA VAL A 40 11.57 14.07 -15.47
C VAL A 40 13.06 13.77 -15.23
N ARG A 41 13.51 13.80 -13.97
CA ARG A 41 14.89 13.41 -13.61
C ARG A 41 15.16 11.93 -13.87
N ALA A 42 14.23 11.04 -13.53
CA ALA A 42 14.41 9.60 -13.69
C ALA A 42 14.53 9.22 -15.18
N ALA A 43 13.70 9.79 -16.06
CA ALA A 43 13.86 9.64 -17.52
C ALA A 43 15.24 10.12 -18.02
N ARG A 44 15.73 11.27 -17.52
CA ARG A 44 17.06 11.80 -17.90
C ARG A 44 18.24 10.96 -17.41
N GLN A 45 18.10 10.24 -16.29
CA GLN A 45 19.19 9.45 -15.70
C GLN A 45 19.14 7.96 -16.07
N TRP A 46 17.95 7.43 -16.33
CA TRP A 46 17.69 6.00 -16.50
C TRP A 46 16.74 5.70 -17.67
N GLY A 47 16.64 6.59 -18.66
CA GLY A 47 15.62 6.58 -19.72
C GLY A 47 15.40 5.24 -20.43
N SER A 48 16.44 4.43 -20.63
CA SER A 48 16.37 3.10 -21.26
C SER A 48 16.19 1.92 -20.29
N ARG A 49 16.19 2.16 -18.96
CA ARG A 49 15.90 1.12 -17.96
C ARG A 49 14.38 0.89 -17.88
N PRO A 50 13.91 -0.35 -17.63
CA PRO A 50 12.51 -0.59 -17.27
C PRO A 50 12.12 0.20 -16.02
N ALA A 51 10.99 0.90 -16.06
CA ALA A 51 10.44 1.62 -14.92
C ALA A 51 9.29 0.82 -14.29
N ILE A 52 8.34 0.39 -15.12
CA ILE A 52 7.13 -0.32 -14.69
C ILE A 52 6.90 -1.54 -15.60
N ILE A 53 6.50 -2.66 -14.99
CA ILE A 53 6.23 -3.95 -15.63
C ILE A 53 4.89 -4.47 -15.09
N GLU A 54 4.01 -4.97 -15.95
CA GLU A 54 2.76 -5.66 -15.57
C GLU A 54 2.48 -6.79 -16.57
N GLY A 55 2.60 -8.04 -16.12
CA GLY A 55 2.36 -9.25 -16.92
C GLY A 55 3.24 -9.36 -18.19
N GLY A 56 2.69 -8.92 -19.32
CA GLY A 56 3.37 -8.87 -20.62
C GLY A 56 3.79 -7.45 -21.07
N HIS A 57 3.34 -6.41 -20.38
CA HIS A 57 3.61 -5.02 -20.70
C HIS A 57 4.78 -4.46 -19.87
N GLN A 58 5.56 -3.56 -20.47
CA GLN A 58 6.69 -2.88 -19.83
C GLN A 58 6.86 -1.49 -20.46
N LEU A 59 7.13 -0.48 -19.64
CA LEU A 59 7.62 0.83 -20.09
C LEU A 59 8.99 1.10 -19.49
N THR A 60 9.90 1.64 -20.29
CA THR A 60 11.13 2.28 -19.80
C THR A 60 10.84 3.64 -19.16
N TYR A 61 11.80 4.22 -18.43
CA TYR A 61 11.60 5.55 -17.83
C TYR A 61 11.35 6.66 -18.85
N GLN A 62 11.93 6.58 -20.06
CA GLN A 62 11.63 7.53 -21.13
C GLN A 62 10.18 7.37 -21.57
N GLU A 63 9.76 6.17 -21.98
CA GLU A 63 8.40 5.91 -22.43
C GLU A 63 7.35 6.26 -21.37
N LEU A 64 7.62 5.93 -20.10
CA LEU A 64 6.80 6.30 -18.96
C LEU A 64 6.61 7.83 -18.87
N LEU A 65 7.69 8.61 -18.96
CA LEU A 65 7.58 10.08 -18.98
C LEU A 65 6.71 10.54 -20.15
N GLU A 66 6.93 10.04 -21.36
CA GLU A 66 6.18 10.51 -22.53
C GLU A 66 4.68 10.22 -22.44
N VAL A 67 4.30 9.09 -21.84
CA VAL A 67 2.90 8.72 -21.58
C VAL A 67 2.32 9.60 -20.46
N VAL A 68 3.08 9.86 -19.40
CA VAL A 68 2.71 10.76 -18.28
C VAL A 68 2.49 12.19 -18.76
N GLU A 69 3.36 12.72 -19.63
CA GLU A 69 3.24 14.07 -20.22
C GLU A 69 1.97 14.23 -21.08
N ARG A 70 1.55 13.18 -21.80
CA ARG A 70 0.31 13.19 -22.60
C ARG A 70 -0.94 13.07 -21.74
N ALA A 71 -0.92 12.18 -20.75
CA ALA A 71 -2.02 12.07 -19.78
C ALA A 71 -2.19 13.34 -18.94
N ALA A 72 -1.10 14.02 -18.56
CA ALA A 72 -1.15 15.33 -17.89
C ALA A 72 -1.71 16.42 -18.81
N ALA A 73 -1.34 16.44 -20.10
CA ALA A 73 -1.93 17.36 -21.07
C ALA A 73 -3.44 17.13 -21.28
N TRP A 74 -3.89 15.88 -21.29
CA TRP A 74 -5.31 15.54 -21.33
C TRP A 74 -6.04 16.02 -20.07
N LEU A 75 -5.47 15.82 -18.87
CA LEU A 75 -6.02 16.31 -17.60
C LEU A 75 -6.20 17.84 -17.61
N GLY A 76 -5.17 18.58 -18.05
CA GLY A 76 -5.26 20.03 -18.24
C GLY A 76 -6.32 20.43 -19.29
N GLY A 77 -6.43 19.65 -20.38
CA GLY A 77 -7.44 19.85 -21.43
C GLY A 77 -8.89 19.67 -20.97
N VAL A 78 -9.15 18.85 -19.94
CA VAL A 78 -10.46 18.72 -19.28
C VAL A 78 -10.61 19.60 -18.04
N GLY A 79 -9.69 20.55 -17.81
CA GLY A 79 -9.78 21.56 -16.76
C GLY A 79 -9.38 21.08 -15.36
N VAL A 80 -8.53 20.05 -15.24
CA VAL A 80 -7.86 19.68 -13.98
C VAL A 80 -6.56 20.47 -13.88
N GLY A 81 -6.40 21.25 -12.81
CA GLY A 81 -5.22 22.08 -12.57
C GLY A 81 -4.49 21.84 -11.25
N PRO A 82 -3.48 22.68 -10.92
CA PRO A 82 -2.77 22.62 -9.66
C PRO A 82 -3.70 22.65 -8.45
N GLY A 83 -3.58 21.65 -7.59
CA GLY A 83 -4.38 21.51 -6.38
C GLY A 83 -5.82 20.98 -6.55
N ASP A 84 -6.32 20.70 -7.75
CA ASP A 84 -7.57 19.93 -7.93
C ASP A 84 -7.39 18.49 -7.44
N VAL A 85 -8.43 17.88 -6.85
CA VAL A 85 -8.39 16.45 -6.45
C VAL A 85 -8.81 15.55 -7.61
N VAL A 86 -8.00 14.54 -7.94
CA VAL A 86 -8.34 13.46 -8.89
C VAL A 86 -8.46 12.14 -8.13
N CYS A 87 -9.68 11.60 -8.09
CA CYS A 87 -9.97 10.32 -7.45
C CYS A 87 -9.71 9.16 -8.42
N TRP A 88 -9.11 8.06 -7.93
CA TRP A 88 -8.98 6.86 -8.76
C TRP A 88 -9.12 5.56 -7.97
N GLN A 89 -9.99 4.67 -8.44
CA GLN A 89 -10.24 3.35 -7.86
C GLN A 89 -9.99 2.29 -8.93
N THR A 90 -8.83 1.64 -8.89
CA THR A 90 -8.37 0.76 -9.98
C THR A 90 -7.70 -0.50 -9.42
N PRO A 91 -7.41 -1.50 -10.26
CA PRO A 91 -6.42 -2.52 -9.95
C PRO A 91 -4.98 -1.96 -10.06
N ASN A 92 -3.97 -2.77 -9.71
CA ASN A 92 -2.54 -2.44 -9.90
C ASN A 92 -2.11 -2.65 -11.36
N TRP A 93 -2.74 -1.96 -12.29
CA TRP A 93 -2.37 -1.97 -13.70
C TRP A 93 -1.37 -0.85 -14.00
N TRP A 94 -0.58 -0.97 -15.08
CA TRP A 94 0.43 0.04 -15.45
C TRP A 94 -0.22 1.40 -15.78
N GLU A 95 -1.45 1.38 -16.31
CA GLU A 95 -2.27 2.57 -16.58
C GLU A 95 -2.57 3.35 -15.30
N ALA A 96 -2.80 2.67 -14.16
CA ALA A 96 -3.06 3.29 -12.88
C ALA A 96 -1.80 3.95 -12.30
N HIS A 97 -0.64 3.31 -12.47
CA HIS A 97 0.65 3.90 -12.14
C HIS A 97 0.91 5.16 -12.98
N VAL A 98 0.71 5.09 -14.31
CA VAL A 98 0.80 6.23 -15.22
C VAL A 98 -0.09 7.39 -14.78
N LEU A 99 -1.36 7.12 -14.45
CA LEU A 99 -2.30 8.18 -14.05
C LEU A 99 -1.94 8.82 -12.72
N GLY A 100 -1.52 8.04 -11.73
CA GLY A 100 -1.07 8.62 -10.45
C GLY A 100 0.16 9.53 -10.63
N LEU A 101 1.07 9.21 -11.57
CA LEU A 101 2.15 10.11 -11.95
C LEU A 101 1.66 11.32 -12.77
N ALA A 102 0.72 11.14 -13.69
CA ALA A 102 0.16 12.21 -14.54
C ALA A 102 -0.59 13.27 -13.72
N VAL A 103 -1.31 12.86 -12.67
CA VAL A 103 -1.96 13.76 -11.72
C VAL A 103 -0.92 14.62 -10.99
N TRP A 104 0.15 14.01 -10.47
CA TRP A 104 1.26 14.77 -9.86
C TRP A 104 2.00 15.67 -10.86
N HIS A 105 2.10 15.26 -12.13
CA HIS A 105 2.73 16.04 -13.21
C HIS A 105 1.87 17.23 -13.65
N ALA A 106 0.55 17.13 -13.53
CA ALA A 106 -0.38 18.24 -13.66
C ALA A 106 -0.44 19.15 -12.41
N GLY A 107 0.30 18.84 -11.34
CA GLY A 107 0.26 19.57 -10.07
C GLY A 107 -1.01 19.30 -9.24
N ALA A 108 -1.83 18.36 -9.68
CA ALA A 108 -3.09 17.98 -9.03
C ALA A 108 -2.85 16.99 -7.88
N VAL A 109 -3.84 16.89 -7.00
CA VAL A 109 -3.82 16.04 -5.80
C VAL A 109 -4.35 14.65 -6.16
N SER A 110 -3.46 13.67 -6.13
CA SER A 110 -3.82 12.26 -6.31
C SER A 110 -4.64 11.79 -5.10
N CYS A 111 -5.83 11.25 -5.33
CA CYS A 111 -6.65 10.60 -4.31
C CYS A 111 -6.90 9.13 -4.68
N PRO A 112 -5.94 8.24 -4.43
CA PRO A 112 -6.12 6.80 -4.60
C PRO A 112 -7.19 6.26 -3.65
N ILE A 113 -8.12 5.47 -4.17
CA ILE A 113 -9.21 4.83 -3.41
C ILE A 113 -9.07 3.31 -3.50
N ALA A 114 -9.11 2.64 -2.36
CA ALA A 114 -8.92 1.19 -2.31
C ALA A 114 -9.99 0.43 -3.14
N PRO A 115 -9.62 -0.58 -3.95
CA PRO A 115 -10.55 -1.28 -4.84
C PRO A 115 -11.62 -2.12 -4.12
N PHE A 116 -11.48 -2.32 -2.80
CA PHE A 116 -12.49 -2.97 -1.95
C PHE A 116 -13.49 -1.99 -1.31
N TYR A 117 -13.30 -0.67 -1.42
CA TYR A 117 -14.32 0.31 -1.00
C TYR A 117 -15.58 0.16 -1.86
N ARG A 118 -16.75 0.35 -1.24
CA ARG A 118 -18.06 0.22 -1.88
C ARG A 118 -18.81 1.55 -1.78
N GLU A 119 -20.08 1.57 -2.18
CA GLU A 119 -20.87 2.78 -2.37
C GLU A 119 -20.92 3.66 -1.11
N HIS A 120 -20.84 3.07 0.09
CA HIS A 120 -20.81 3.79 1.35
C HIS A 120 -19.50 4.56 1.57
N GLU A 121 -18.34 3.92 1.44
CA GLU A 121 -17.05 4.59 1.62
C GLU A 121 -16.73 5.51 0.44
N LEU A 122 -17.04 5.08 -0.79
CA LEU A 122 -16.82 5.87 -2.00
C LEU A 122 -17.66 7.15 -1.99
N ARG A 123 -18.90 7.10 -1.50
CA ARG A 123 -19.72 8.29 -1.22
C ARG A 123 -19.02 9.23 -0.24
N GLN A 124 -18.51 8.72 0.89
CA GLN A 124 -17.82 9.55 1.88
C GLN A 124 -16.54 10.19 1.34
N VAL A 125 -15.86 9.57 0.39
CA VAL A 125 -14.72 10.19 -0.31
C VAL A 125 -15.21 11.29 -1.26
N ILE A 126 -16.16 10.99 -2.15
CA ILE A 126 -16.68 11.95 -3.15
C ILE A 126 -17.35 13.17 -2.49
N GLU A 127 -18.11 12.98 -1.42
CA GLU A 127 -18.77 14.07 -0.67
C GLU A 127 -17.78 14.92 0.16
N GLN A 128 -16.62 14.36 0.53
CA GLN A 128 -15.54 15.11 1.17
C GLN A 128 -14.69 15.88 0.16
N VAL A 129 -14.18 15.23 -0.89
CA VAL A 129 -13.18 15.84 -1.78
C VAL A 129 -13.76 16.54 -3.01
N ARG A 130 -14.95 16.12 -3.47
CA ARG A 130 -15.66 16.65 -4.65
C ARG A 130 -14.71 16.80 -5.85
N PRO A 131 -14.19 15.68 -6.39
CA PRO A 131 -13.04 15.68 -7.29
C PRO A 131 -13.31 16.39 -8.62
N ALA A 132 -12.24 16.83 -9.28
CA ALA A 132 -12.28 17.39 -10.62
C ALA A 132 -12.34 16.32 -11.73
N ALA A 133 -11.70 15.17 -11.48
CA ALA A 133 -11.78 13.99 -12.33
C ALA A 133 -11.84 12.68 -11.53
N VAL A 134 -12.42 11.64 -12.14
CA VAL A 134 -12.44 10.26 -11.62
C VAL A 134 -11.83 9.28 -12.62
N VAL A 135 -11.12 8.26 -12.13
CA VAL A 135 -10.61 7.16 -12.96
C VAL A 135 -10.96 5.80 -12.35
N THR A 136 -11.42 4.85 -13.16
CA THR A 136 -11.68 3.48 -12.70
C THR A 136 -11.62 2.44 -13.83
N ALA A 137 -11.70 1.15 -13.50
CA ALA A 137 -11.98 0.09 -14.46
C ALA A 137 -13.50 0.01 -14.72
N GLU A 138 -13.93 -0.42 -15.90
CA GLU A 138 -15.38 -0.52 -16.18
C GLU A 138 -16.07 -1.51 -15.22
N THR A 139 -15.49 -2.71 -15.11
CA THR A 139 -15.81 -3.68 -14.06
C THR A 139 -14.51 -4.30 -13.52
N PHE A 140 -14.50 -4.72 -12.24
CA PHE A 140 -13.40 -5.49 -11.67
C PHE A 140 -13.91 -6.42 -10.56
N ARG A 141 -13.46 -7.69 -10.56
CA ARG A 141 -13.84 -8.74 -9.59
C ARG A 141 -15.36 -8.80 -9.30
N GLY A 142 -16.18 -8.65 -10.34
CA GLY A 142 -17.64 -8.71 -10.26
C GLY A 142 -18.34 -7.42 -9.79
N PHE A 143 -17.60 -6.30 -9.63
CA PHE A 143 -18.16 -5.00 -9.25
C PHE A 143 -18.10 -3.99 -10.41
N ALA A 144 -19.19 -3.28 -10.66
CA ALA A 144 -19.33 -2.30 -11.74
C ALA A 144 -18.88 -0.90 -11.26
N HIS A 145 -17.57 -0.70 -11.13
CA HIS A 145 -17.02 0.53 -10.54
C HIS A 145 -17.46 1.80 -11.27
N ALA A 146 -17.44 1.82 -12.61
CA ALA A 146 -17.82 3.00 -13.37
C ALA A 146 -19.30 3.41 -13.17
N GLU A 147 -20.17 2.42 -12.94
CA GLU A 147 -21.59 2.64 -12.63
C GLU A 147 -21.78 3.23 -11.22
N ALA A 148 -21.07 2.69 -10.23
CA ALA A 148 -21.04 3.26 -8.89
C ALA A 148 -20.51 4.71 -8.88
N PHE A 149 -19.56 5.06 -9.75
CA PHE A 149 -19.13 6.45 -9.93
C PHE A 149 -20.18 7.34 -10.60
N ASP A 150 -20.88 6.85 -11.64
CA ASP A 150 -21.94 7.61 -12.31
C ASP A 150 -23.07 7.99 -11.32
N ASP A 151 -23.55 7.02 -10.53
CA ASP A 151 -24.58 7.22 -9.52
C ASP A 151 -24.16 8.18 -8.41
N LEU A 152 -22.91 8.04 -7.92
CA LEU A 152 -22.40 8.87 -6.82
C LEU A 152 -22.10 10.31 -7.28
N LEU A 153 -21.58 10.50 -8.50
CA LEU A 153 -21.37 11.83 -9.07
C LEU A 153 -22.70 12.52 -9.39
N GLY A 154 -23.69 11.78 -9.93
CA GLY A 154 -25.04 12.27 -10.14
C GLY A 154 -25.69 12.72 -8.84
N GLY A 155 -25.71 11.84 -7.82
CA GLY A 155 -26.27 12.14 -6.50
C GLY A 155 -25.55 13.25 -5.72
N ALA A 156 -24.27 13.49 -6.01
CA ALA A 156 -23.48 14.57 -5.39
C ALA A 156 -23.55 15.92 -6.12
N GLY A 157 -24.29 16.01 -7.23
CA GLY A 157 -24.33 17.21 -8.08
C GLY A 157 -22.97 17.52 -8.70
N LEU A 158 -22.33 16.49 -9.26
CA LEU A 158 -20.98 16.51 -9.84
C LEU A 158 -20.98 15.92 -11.26
N ALA A 159 -22.00 16.26 -12.07
CA ALA A 159 -22.15 15.72 -13.43
C ALA A 159 -20.96 16.08 -14.34
N ASP A 160 -20.43 17.30 -14.23
CA ASP A 160 -19.36 17.84 -15.09
C ASP A 160 -17.94 17.40 -14.68
N VAL A 161 -17.82 16.39 -13.81
CA VAL A 161 -16.54 15.77 -13.43
C VAL A 161 -16.06 14.87 -14.55
N ALA A 162 -14.82 15.09 -15.00
CA ALA A 162 -14.21 14.31 -16.08
C ALA A 162 -13.99 12.85 -15.65
N ARG A 163 -14.22 11.90 -16.56
CA ARG A 163 -14.27 10.46 -16.21
C ARG A 163 -13.41 9.65 -17.17
N VAL A 164 -12.50 8.84 -16.64
CA VAL A 164 -11.57 7.99 -17.42
C VAL A 164 -11.79 6.52 -17.09
N VAL A 165 -11.96 5.68 -18.12
CA VAL A 165 -12.15 4.24 -17.97
C VAL A 165 -10.93 3.46 -18.46
N LEU A 166 -10.43 2.55 -17.61
CA LEU A 166 -9.33 1.64 -17.88
C LEU A 166 -9.85 0.30 -18.41
N ARG A 167 -9.17 -0.25 -19.43
CA ARG A 167 -9.43 -1.57 -20.03
C ARG A 167 -10.91 -1.83 -20.36
N GLY A 168 -11.60 -0.81 -20.85
CA GLY A 168 -13.04 -0.84 -21.17
C GLY A 168 -13.49 0.43 -21.92
N THR A 169 -14.77 0.54 -22.24
CA THR A 169 -15.37 1.66 -23.00
C THR A 169 -16.80 1.92 -22.56
N ARG A 170 -17.07 3.07 -21.94
CA ARG A 170 -18.39 3.43 -21.40
C ARG A 170 -18.85 4.79 -21.92
N SER A 171 -20.14 4.93 -22.21
CA SER A 171 -20.72 6.22 -22.67
C SER A 171 -20.54 7.30 -21.62
N GLY A 172 -20.09 8.50 -22.02
CA GLY A 172 -19.75 9.60 -21.11
C GLY A 172 -18.40 9.46 -20.39
N TRP A 173 -17.65 8.39 -20.63
CA TRP A 173 -16.29 8.17 -20.10
C TRP A 173 -15.27 8.20 -21.25
N SER A 174 -14.10 8.78 -21.01
CA SER A 174 -12.98 8.71 -21.95
C SER A 174 -12.19 7.41 -21.74
N PRO A 175 -11.97 6.58 -22.79
CA PRO A 175 -11.10 5.42 -22.67
C PRO A 175 -9.65 5.87 -22.47
N PHE A 176 -8.89 5.11 -21.69
CA PHE A 176 -7.50 5.42 -21.38
C PHE A 176 -6.63 5.69 -22.61
N ASP A 177 -6.83 4.94 -23.70
CA ASP A 177 -6.08 5.11 -24.95
C ASP A 177 -6.20 6.54 -25.52
N ALA A 178 -7.37 7.17 -25.40
CA ALA A 178 -7.59 8.56 -25.82
C ALA A 178 -6.90 9.59 -24.88
N VAL A 179 -6.69 9.22 -23.61
CA VAL A 179 -5.94 10.02 -22.64
C VAL A 179 -4.44 9.99 -22.97
N VAL A 180 -3.89 8.82 -23.27
CA VAL A 180 -2.46 8.66 -23.56
C VAL A 180 -2.07 8.88 -25.03
N SER A 181 -3.03 8.96 -25.95
CA SER A 181 -2.81 9.37 -27.35
C SER A 181 -2.98 10.88 -27.58
N HIS A 182 -3.20 11.68 -26.52
CA HIS A 182 -3.40 13.13 -26.65
C HIS A 182 -2.24 13.79 -27.40
N GLY A 183 -2.56 14.56 -28.45
CA GLY A 183 -1.58 15.15 -29.40
C GLY A 183 -0.72 16.29 -28.85
N SER A 184 -0.64 16.44 -27.54
CA SER A 184 0.14 17.46 -26.84
C SER A 184 0.77 16.84 -25.58
N ARG A 185 1.90 17.41 -25.14
CA ARG A 185 2.66 17.00 -23.97
C ARG A 185 2.77 18.17 -23.01
N GLN A 186 2.42 17.97 -21.74
CA GLN A 186 2.57 19.00 -20.73
C GLN A 186 3.93 18.87 -20.04
N GLN A 187 4.59 19.99 -19.77
CA GLN A 187 5.70 20.03 -18.82
C GLN A 187 5.17 19.83 -17.39
N SER A 188 6.06 19.62 -16.42
CA SER A 188 5.71 19.66 -14.99
C SER A 188 4.97 20.96 -14.69
N ALA A 189 3.85 20.87 -13.97
CA ALA A 189 3.28 22.04 -13.33
C ALA A 189 4.29 22.65 -12.34
N ASP A 190 4.20 23.97 -12.15
CA ASP A 190 4.95 24.70 -11.13
C ASP A 190 4.14 24.68 -9.82
N VAL A 191 4.59 23.85 -8.87
CA VAL A 191 3.97 23.65 -7.56
C VAL A 191 5.07 23.53 -6.49
N ALA A 192 4.82 24.04 -5.29
CA ALA A 192 5.79 23.99 -4.21
C ALA A 192 5.91 22.54 -3.67
N ALA A 193 7.10 22.19 -3.19
CA ALA A 193 7.31 20.87 -2.59
C ALA A 193 6.46 20.61 -1.33
N ASP A 194 5.96 21.67 -0.68
CA ASP A 194 5.05 21.59 0.46
C ASP A 194 3.57 21.53 0.08
N ASP A 195 3.21 21.74 -1.18
CA ASP A 195 1.81 21.67 -1.62
C ASP A 195 1.28 20.21 -1.50
N PRO A 196 0.04 20.02 -1.02
CA PRO A 196 -0.63 18.73 -1.05
C PRO A 196 -0.63 18.11 -2.44
N CYS A 197 -0.19 16.85 -2.54
CA CYS A 197 -0.13 16.09 -3.78
C CYS A 197 -0.76 14.69 -3.65
N LEU A 198 -0.96 14.19 -2.44
CA LEU A 198 -1.57 12.89 -2.16
C LEU A 198 -2.55 12.98 -0.99
N ILE A 199 -3.76 12.45 -1.20
CA ILE A 199 -4.73 12.14 -0.15
C ILE A 199 -4.91 10.63 -0.10
N LEU A 200 -4.70 10.00 1.05
CA LEU A 200 -5.04 8.60 1.28
C LEU A 200 -6.09 8.49 2.38
N PHE A 201 -7.17 7.74 2.11
CA PHE A 201 -8.22 7.49 3.09
C PHE A 201 -7.92 6.26 3.94
N THR A 202 -8.06 6.40 5.26
CA THR A 202 -7.99 5.27 6.21
C THR A 202 -9.39 4.80 6.58
N SER A 203 -9.53 3.48 6.78
CA SER A 203 -10.78 2.81 7.13
C SER A 203 -11.17 3.10 8.60
N GLY A 204 -11.65 4.32 8.85
CA GLY A 204 -12.09 4.79 10.16
C GLY A 204 -13.49 4.31 10.54
N THR A 205 -13.65 3.79 11.77
CA THR A 205 -14.95 3.33 12.29
C THR A 205 -15.95 4.47 12.46
N THR A 206 -17.18 4.26 11.97
CA THR A 206 -18.48 4.92 12.35
C THR A 206 -18.56 6.45 12.37
N SER A 207 -17.49 7.17 12.05
CA SER A 207 -17.35 8.63 12.17
C SER A 207 -16.98 9.32 10.86
N GLY A 208 -16.99 8.56 9.75
CA GLY A 208 -16.51 8.97 8.43
C GLY A 208 -15.09 8.46 8.16
N ALA A 209 -14.81 8.13 6.90
CA ALA A 209 -13.48 7.84 6.39
C ALA A 209 -12.56 9.05 6.58
N LYS A 210 -11.39 8.83 7.18
CA LYS A 210 -10.43 9.90 7.54
C LYS A 210 -9.36 10.03 6.47
N ALA A 211 -8.85 11.23 6.26
CA ALA A 211 -7.82 11.51 5.27
C ALA A 211 -6.45 11.78 5.91
N ALA A 212 -5.43 11.12 5.38
CA ALA A 212 -4.04 11.52 5.54
C ALA A 212 -3.61 12.31 4.29
N ALA A 213 -3.04 13.49 4.48
CA ALA A 213 -2.56 14.34 3.39
C ALA A 213 -1.02 14.39 3.36
N HIS A 214 -0.44 14.35 2.17
CA HIS A 214 1.01 14.44 1.98
C HIS A 214 1.39 15.40 0.85
N SER A 215 2.54 16.04 1.02
CA SER A 215 3.21 16.86 0.02
C SER A 215 4.37 16.10 -0.63
N SER A 216 4.92 16.66 -1.73
CA SER A 216 6.12 16.07 -2.33
C SER A 216 7.29 16.01 -1.34
N ARG A 217 7.41 17.00 -0.44
CA ARG A 217 8.47 17.05 0.57
C ARG A 217 8.36 15.90 1.56
N SER A 218 7.15 15.58 2.07
CA SER A 218 7.01 14.50 3.05
C SER A 218 7.16 13.12 2.41
N LEU A 219 6.60 12.89 1.22
CA LEU A 219 6.77 11.63 0.50
C LEU A 219 8.21 11.39 0.05
N LEU A 220 8.92 12.40 -0.48
CA LEU A 220 10.31 12.20 -0.93
C LEU A 220 11.31 12.11 0.24
N ALA A 221 10.99 12.65 1.42
CA ALA A 221 11.78 12.42 2.63
C ALA A 221 11.68 10.96 3.10
N GLU A 222 10.45 10.47 3.29
CA GLU A 222 10.12 9.07 3.57
C GLU A 222 10.79 8.10 2.57
N THR A 223 10.64 8.41 1.27
CA THR A 223 11.20 7.60 0.18
C THR A 223 12.73 7.46 0.29
N ARG A 224 13.45 8.54 0.65
CA ARG A 224 14.91 8.50 0.83
C ARG A 224 15.32 7.77 2.10
N GLN A 225 14.53 7.87 3.17
CA GLN A 225 14.77 7.14 4.41
C GLN A 225 14.66 5.62 4.18
N LEU A 226 13.61 5.14 3.51
CA LEU A 226 13.46 3.73 3.15
C LEU A 226 14.54 3.26 2.17
N ALA A 227 14.76 3.98 1.07
CA ALA A 227 15.78 3.62 0.08
C ALA A 227 17.18 3.54 0.68
N GLY A 228 17.54 4.48 1.56
CA GLY A 228 18.81 4.47 2.29
C GLY A 228 18.90 3.36 3.33
N ALA A 229 17.83 3.12 4.10
CA ALA A 229 17.80 2.07 5.14
C ALA A 229 17.92 0.66 4.55
N TRP A 230 17.33 0.42 3.37
CA TRP A 230 17.39 -0.87 2.68
C TRP A 230 18.56 -1.01 1.69
N GLY A 231 19.25 0.09 1.37
CA GLY A 231 20.37 0.10 0.43
C GLY A 231 19.92 -0.14 -1.02
N LEU A 232 18.80 0.48 -1.41
CA LEU A 232 18.22 0.34 -2.75
C LEU A 232 18.92 1.23 -3.78
N SER A 233 18.97 0.74 -5.01
CA SER A 233 19.72 1.29 -6.13
C SER A 233 18.96 1.13 -7.45
N TRP A 234 19.56 1.55 -8.57
CA TRP A 234 19.00 1.28 -9.90
C TRP A 234 19.06 -0.20 -10.29
N GLU A 235 19.87 -1.02 -9.61
CA GLU A 235 19.93 -2.48 -9.83
C GLU A 235 18.72 -3.22 -9.25
N ASP A 236 17.97 -2.58 -8.35
CA ASP A 236 16.88 -3.21 -7.62
C ASP A 236 15.58 -3.28 -8.44
N VAL A 237 14.78 -4.31 -8.14
CA VAL A 237 13.50 -4.57 -8.77
C VAL A 237 12.48 -4.92 -7.68
N ALA A 238 11.42 -4.13 -7.57
CA ALA A 238 10.32 -4.34 -6.63
C ALA A 238 9.28 -5.31 -7.21
N TYR A 239 8.68 -6.16 -6.37
CA TYR A 239 7.41 -6.85 -6.70
C TYR A 239 6.32 -6.34 -5.76
N MET A 240 5.27 -5.75 -6.34
CA MET A 240 4.24 -5.01 -5.61
C MET A 240 2.82 -5.49 -5.91
N ALA A 241 2.38 -6.42 -5.07
CA ALA A 241 0.99 -6.85 -4.96
C ALA A 241 0.19 -6.08 -3.88
N ALA A 242 0.85 -5.24 -3.06
CA ALA A 242 0.11 -4.30 -2.23
C ALA A 242 -0.56 -3.25 -3.12
N PRO A 243 -1.81 -2.83 -2.87
CA PRO A 243 -2.50 -1.89 -3.74
C PRO A 243 -1.74 -0.57 -3.90
N LEU A 244 -1.69 0.00 -5.10
CA LEU A 244 -1.14 1.34 -5.33
C LEU A 244 -1.94 2.43 -4.60
N GLN A 245 -3.14 2.10 -4.11
CA GLN A 245 -3.97 2.94 -3.25
C GLN A 245 -3.75 2.71 -1.75
N HIS A 246 -2.74 1.90 -1.38
CA HIS A 246 -2.19 1.81 -0.04
C HIS A 246 -0.81 2.48 -0.02
N ILE A 247 -0.43 3.09 1.11
CA ILE A 247 0.84 3.82 1.22
C ILE A 247 2.07 2.95 0.90
N THR A 248 2.01 1.64 1.19
CA THR A 248 3.03 0.67 0.77
C THR A 248 3.23 0.62 -0.74
N GLY A 249 2.14 0.59 -1.53
CA GLY A 249 2.21 0.55 -2.99
C GLY A 249 2.70 1.87 -3.58
N VAL A 250 2.18 2.99 -3.06
CA VAL A 250 2.66 4.35 -3.39
C VAL A 250 4.18 4.46 -3.23
N LEU A 251 4.71 4.05 -2.07
CA LEU A 251 6.14 4.15 -1.80
C LEU A 251 6.97 3.19 -2.66
N ASN A 252 6.63 1.89 -2.65
CA ASN A 252 7.51 0.86 -3.19
C ASN A 252 7.41 0.68 -4.71
N ALA A 253 6.30 1.07 -5.34
CA ALA A 253 6.11 0.96 -6.79
C ALA A 253 6.00 2.31 -7.51
N MET A 254 5.85 3.44 -6.81
CA MET A 254 5.84 4.77 -7.46
C MET A 254 7.02 5.63 -7.02
N THR A 255 7.15 5.99 -5.73
CA THR A 255 8.13 7.03 -5.33
C THR A 255 9.57 6.51 -5.19
N ILE A 256 9.79 5.31 -4.62
CA ILE A 256 11.13 4.71 -4.51
C ILE A 256 11.76 4.48 -5.89
N PRO A 257 11.08 3.83 -6.87
CA PRO A 257 11.53 3.77 -8.27
C PRO A 257 11.97 5.13 -8.84
N LEU A 258 11.21 6.20 -8.61
CA LEU A 258 11.54 7.55 -9.08
C LEU A 258 12.71 8.22 -8.34
N GLN A 259 13.12 7.72 -7.17
CA GLN A 259 14.30 8.22 -6.45
C GLN A 259 15.59 7.45 -6.80
N VAL A 260 15.54 6.12 -6.97
CA VAL A 260 16.77 5.31 -7.14
C VAL A 260 17.00 4.69 -8.53
N GLY A 261 16.01 4.67 -9.43
CA GLY A 261 16.15 4.05 -10.76
C GLY A 261 15.81 2.55 -10.81
N ALA A 262 15.16 2.04 -9.76
CA ALA A 262 14.70 0.67 -9.60
C ALA A 262 13.41 0.41 -10.39
N SER A 263 13.30 -0.77 -11.01
CA SER A 263 12.07 -1.18 -11.71
C SER A 263 11.00 -1.66 -10.72
N ALA A 264 9.72 -1.53 -11.07
CA ALA A 264 8.62 -2.12 -10.33
C ALA A 264 7.81 -3.10 -11.18
N VAL A 265 7.58 -4.31 -10.65
CA VAL A 265 6.68 -5.33 -11.19
C VAL A 265 5.37 -5.26 -10.41
N LEU A 266 4.28 -4.94 -11.10
CA LEU A 266 2.94 -4.85 -10.52
C LEU A 266 2.19 -6.18 -10.62
N ALA A 267 1.42 -6.48 -9.59
CA ALA A 267 0.43 -7.56 -9.59
C ALA A 267 -0.92 -7.02 -9.12
N ASP A 268 -1.97 -7.17 -9.95
CA ASP A 268 -3.34 -6.72 -9.67
C ASP A 268 -4.16 -7.73 -8.85
N ARG A 269 -3.66 -8.97 -8.76
CA ARG A 269 -4.12 -10.04 -7.89
C ARG A 269 -2.92 -10.72 -7.24
N TRP A 270 -3.06 -11.04 -5.96
CA TRP A 270 -2.12 -11.90 -5.26
C TRP A 270 -2.45 -13.37 -5.54
N GLU A 271 -1.51 -14.08 -6.16
CA GLU A 271 -1.49 -15.53 -6.33
C GLU A 271 -0.04 -15.98 -6.14
N ALA A 272 0.23 -16.81 -5.12
CA ALA A 272 1.60 -17.05 -4.66
C ALA A 272 2.50 -17.75 -5.70
N ASP A 273 1.97 -18.70 -6.46
CA ASP A 273 2.71 -19.39 -7.53
C ASP A 273 3.06 -18.43 -8.69
N VAL A 274 2.17 -17.48 -9.00
CA VAL A 274 2.42 -16.41 -9.98
C VAL A 274 3.50 -15.46 -9.46
N ALA A 275 3.43 -15.08 -8.18
CA ALA A 275 4.46 -14.27 -7.54
C ALA A 275 5.83 -14.96 -7.59
N VAL A 276 5.93 -16.26 -7.30
CA VAL A 276 7.17 -17.04 -7.48
C VAL A 276 7.68 -16.98 -8.93
N ALA A 277 6.79 -17.18 -9.90
CA ALA A 277 7.16 -17.15 -11.33
C ALA A 277 7.68 -15.78 -11.77
N ASP A 278 6.99 -14.69 -11.43
CA ASP A 278 7.40 -13.33 -11.79
C ASP A 278 8.64 -12.85 -11.01
N ILE A 279 8.79 -13.23 -9.74
CA ILE A 279 10.00 -12.96 -8.95
C ILE A 279 11.23 -13.61 -9.59
N MET A 280 11.11 -14.84 -10.08
CA MET A 280 12.19 -15.54 -10.79
C MET A 280 12.45 -14.94 -12.18
N ARG A 281 11.39 -14.65 -12.95
CA ARG A 281 11.44 -14.10 -14.32
C ARG A 281 12.07 -12.72 -14.38
N HIS A 282 11.63 -11.81 -13.51
CA HIS A 282 12.08 -10.41 -13.49
C HIS A 282 13.23 -10.16 -12.49
N ARG A 283 13.74 -11.23 -11.86
CA ARG A 283 14.85 -11.20 -10.89
C ARG A 283 14.63 -10.21 -9.74
N VAL A 284 13.42 -10.19 -9.21
CA VAL A 284 12.96 -9.26 -8.17
C VAL A 284 13.90 -9.31 -6.96
N THR A 285 14.40 -8.14 -6.55
CA THR A 285 15.33 -8.00 -5.42
C THR A 285 14.63 -7.68 -4.11
N TYR A 286 13.44 -7.06 -4.12
CA TYR A 286 12.69 -6.79 -2.89
C TYR A 286 11.17 -6.76 -3.07
N SER A 287 10.46 -6.87 -1.95
CA SER A 287 9.01 -6.75 -1.87
C SER A 287 8.59 -6.17 -0.51
N ALA A 288 7.38 -5.62 -0.43
CA ALA A 288 6.78 -5.14 0.81
C ALA A 288 5.28 -5.43 0.85
N GLY A 289 4.75 -5.86 2.00
CA GLY A 289 3.35 -6.23 2.11
C GLY A 289 2.93 -6.77 3.49
N ALA A 290 1.73 -7.37 3.52
CA ALA A 290 1.20 -8.00 4.73
C ALA A 290 1.89 -9.35 5.01
N THR A 291 1.90 -9.76 6.28
CA THR A 291 2.47 -11.04 6.77
C THR A 291 2.03 -12.26 5.95
N VAL A 292 0.77 -12.29 5.51
CA VAL A 292 0.19 -13.39 4.73
C VAL A 292 0.86 -13.56 3.37
N PHE A 293 1.30 -12.48 2.72
CA PHE A 293 2.02 -12.55 1.45
C PHE A 293 3.41 -13.18 1.64
N LEU A 294 4.13 -12.84 2.72
CA LEU A 294 5.40 -13.50 3.05
C LEU A 294 5.20 -14.99 3.32
N GLN A 295 4.17 -15.36 4.09
CA GLN A 295 3.88 -16.76 4.39
C GLN A 295 3.58 -17.55 3.12
N GLU A 296 2.59 -17.11 2.32
CA GLU A 296 2.16 -17.84 1.12
C GLU A 296 3.27 -17.91 0.07
N LEU A 297 4.09 -16.86 -0.08
CA LEU A 297 5.27 -16.86 -0.95
C LEU A 297 6.34 -17.86 -0.48
N THR A 298 6.55 -17.96 0.84
CA THR A 298 7.50 -18.93 1.43
C THR A 298 7.01 -20.35 1.20
N ASP A 299 5.73 -20.62 1.46
CA ASP A 299 5.12 -21.93 1.31
C ASP A 299 5.09 -22.36 -0.18
N ALA A 300 4.81 -21.43 -1.12
CA ALA A 300 4.87 -21.67 -2.57
C ALA A 300 6.31 -21.90 -3.10
N ALA A 301 7.28 -21.06 -2.70
CA ALA A 301 8.68 -21.25 -3.08
C ALA A 301 9.25 -22.58 -2.57
N ARG A 302 8.84 -23.01 -1.36
CA ARG A 302 9.17 -24.31 -0.79
C ARG A 302 8.52 -25.46 -1.59
N ALA A 303 7.25 -25.33 -1.97
CA ALA A 303 6.55 -26.33 -2.79
C ALA A 303 7.17 -26.50 -4.19
N ALA A 304 7.50 -25.38 -4.85
CA ALA A 304 8.20 -25.34 -6.13
C ALA A 304 9.69 -25.72 -6.03
N ARG A 305 10.25 -25.80 -4.81
CA ARG A 305 11.66 -26.11 -4.50
C ARG A 305 12.66 -25.12 -5.13
N VAL A 306 12.33 -23.82 -5.08
CA VAL A 306 13.16 -22.74 -5.62
C VAL A 306 13.64 -21.78 -4.52
N HIS A 307 14.85 -21.25 -4.69
CA HIS A 307 15.33 -20.09 -3.95
C HIS A 307 15.08 -18.83 -4.77
N LEU A 308 14.43 -17.83 -4.16
CA LEU A 308 14.09 -16.59 -4.81
C LEU A 308 15.29 -15.61 -4.79
N PRO A 309 15.48 -14.74 -5.80
CA PRO A 309 16.49 -13.68 -5.79
C PRO A 309 16.23 -12.54 -4.78
N LEU A 310 15.19 -12.66 -3.95
CA LEU A 310 14.81 -11.66 -2.95
C LEU A 310 15.93 -11.43 -1.93
N ARG A 311 16.42 -10.19 -1.88
CA ARG A 311 17.36 -9.69 -0.87
C ARG A 311 16.63 -9.28 0.41
N MET A 312 15.37 -8.84 0.33
CA MET A 312 14.60 -8.33 1.47
C MET A 312 13.08 -8.39 1.22
N PHE A 313 12.30 -8.86 2.19
CA PHE A 313 10.84 -8.70 2.23
C PHE A 313 10.42 -7.89 3.46
N ALA A 314 9.75 -6.76 3.27
CA ALA A 314 9.26 -5.91 4.36
C ALA A 314 7.81 -6.28 4.76
N CYS A 315 7.62 -6.76 5.99
CA CYS A 315 6.31 -7.04 6.58
C CYS A 315 5.87 -5.92 7.51
N GLY A 316 4.65 -5.41 7.32
CA GLY A 316 4.06 -4.39 8.17
C GLY A 316 2.53 -4.35 8.12
N GLY A 317 1.93 -3.41 8.84
CA GLY A 317 0.48 -3.18 8.89
C GLY A 317 -0.34 -4.19 9.72
N ALA A 318 0.25 -5.32 10.11
CA ALA A 318 -0.35 -6.34 10.96
C ALA A 318 0.72 -7.02 11.83
N ALA A 319 0.31 -7.92 12.73
CA ALA A 319 1.24 -8.75 13.50
C ALA A 319 2.04 -9.70 12.58
N VAL A 320 3.33 -9.89 12.90
CA VAL A 320 4.28 -10.71 12.12
C VAL A 320 4.86 -11.82 13.02
N PRO A 321 4.22 -13.00 13.13
CA PRO A 321 4.64 -14.03 14.08
C PRO A 321 6.07 -14.54 13.81
N ARG A 322 6.84 -14.82 14.88
CA ARG A 322 8.23 -15.32 14.80
C ARG A 322 8.34 -16.52 13.84
N ALA A 323 7.41 -17.47 13.96
CA ALA A 323 7.33 -18.67 13.12
C ALA A 323 7.11 -18.42 11.62
N VAL A 324 6.67 -17.24 11.19
CA VAL A 324 6.63 -16.87 9.76
C VAL A 324 8.02 -16.40 9.30
N MET A 325 8.68 -15.57 10.12
CA MET A 325 10.05 -15.10 9.88
C MET A 325 11.05 -16.26 9.85
N GLU A 326 10.89 -17.24 10.75
CA GLU A 326 11.73 -18.43 10.83
C GLU A 326 11.62 -19.26 9.54
N ARG A 327 10.39 -19.54 9.07
CA ARG A 327 10.18 -20.28 7.81
C ARG A 327 10.67 -19.52 6.58
N SER A 328 10.55 -18.19 6.53
CA SER A 328 11.07 -17.41 5.40
C SER A 328 12.59 -17.41 5.38
N GLU A 329 13.24 -17.28 6.54
CA GLU A 329 14.70 -17.36 6.67
C GLU A 329 15.23 -18.75 6.27
N GLU A 330 14.56 -19.84 6.70
CA GLU A 330 14.86 -21.23 6.28
C GLU A 330 14.78 -21.42 4.75
N GLN A 331 13.84 -20.77 4.07
CA GLN A 331 13.68 -20.83 2.61
C GLN A 331 14.70 -19.96 1.86
N GLY A 332 15.43 -19.10 2.57
CA GLY A 332 16.37 -18.12 1.99
C GLY A 332 15.71 -16.82 1.54
N ILE A 333 14.59 -16.44 2.17
CA ILE A 333 13.86 -15.17 1.93
C ILE A 333 14.06 -14.27 3.17
N PRO A 334 15.02 -13.31 3.15
CA PRO A 334 15.33 -12.50 4.33
C PRO A 334 14.20 -11.51 4.61
N ALA A 335 13.46 -11.74 5.70
CA ALA A 335 12.33 -10.91 6.09
C ALA A 335 12.72 -9.84 7.13
N ALA A 336 12.02 -8.70 7.08
CA ALA A 336 12.20 -7.55 7.96
C ALA A 336 10.82 -7.01 8.40
N ARG A 337 10.64 -6.74 9.70
CA ARG A 337 9.46 -6.03 10.20
C ARG A 337 9.61 -4.52 10.02
N VAL A 338 8.53 -3.85 9.67
CA VAL A 338 8.45 -2.37 9.65
C VAL A 338 7.11 -1.93 10.25
N TYR A 339 7.13 -0.86 11.05
CA TYR A 339 5.93 -0.26 11.60
C TYR A 339 5.77 1.18 11.11
N GLY A 340 4.53 1.51 10.77
CA GLY A 340 4.12 2.78 10.19
C GLY A 340 2.60 2.80 9.96
N MET A 341 2.10 3.93 9.49
CA MET A 341 0.67 4.16 9.26
C MET A 341 0.49 5.18 8.14
N THR A 342 -0.68 5.27 7.51
CA THR A 342 -0.90 6.20 6.39
C THR A 342 -0.52 7.64 6.75
N GLU A 343 -0.79 8.08 7.98
CA GLU A 343 -0.46 9.41 8.50
C GLU A 343 1.07 9.65 8.69
N LEU A 344 1.86 8.60 8.87
CA LEU A 344 3.33 8.64 9.05
C LEU A 344 3.91 7.32 8.50
N PRO A 345 4.27 7.27 7.20
CA PRO A 345 4.31 6.02 6.45
C PRO A 345 5.28 4.97 6.99
N THR A 346 6.46 5.38 7.45
CA THR A 346 7.36 4.57 8.27
C THR A 346 7.71 5.30 9.56
N VAL A 347 7.54 4.62 10.70
CA VAL A 347 7.96 5.09 12.03
C VAL A 347 9.23 4.36 12.46
N THR A 348 9.29 3.05 12.21
CA THR A 348 10.45 2.21 12.48
C THR A 348 10.80 1.32 11.29
N VAL A 349 12.11 1.17 11.06
CA VAL A 349 12.69 0.43 9.94
C VAL A 349 13.87 -0.42 10.40
N MET A 350 14.12 -1.49 9.65
CA MET A 350 15.30 -2.35 9.76
C MET A 350 15.66 -2.84 8.35
N ASN A 351 16.76 -3.59 8.23
CA ASN A 351 17.14 -4.24 6.98
C ASN A 351 17.71 -5.65 7.22
N ARG A 352 17.96 -6.38 6.14
CA ARG A 352 18.48 -7.76 6.16
C ARG A 352 19.82 -7.96 6.89
N ALA A 353 20.60 -6.89 7.14
CA ALA A 353 21.87 -6.98 7.85
C ALA A 353 21.71 -6.95 9.39
N HIS A 354 20.49 -6.75 9.90
CA HIS A 354 20.21 -6.86 11.33
C HIS A 354 20.13 -8.35 11.76
N PRO A 355 20.61 -8.69 12.98
CA PRO A 355 20.46 -10.03 13.56
C PRO A 355 19.02 -10.55 13.50
N PHE A 356 18.87 -11.86 13.23
CA PHE A 356 17.56 -12.48 13.02
C PHE A 356 16.58 -12.21 14.16
N ASP A 357 16.99 -12.37 15.42
CA ASP A 357 16.10 -12.19 16.57
C ASP A 357 15.55 -10.76 16.66
N LEU A 358 16.37 -9.74 16.34
CA LEU A 358 15.88 -8.35 16.26
C LEU A 358 14.86 -8.17 15.13
N ARG A 359 15.05 -8.87 13.99
CA ARG A 359 14.09 -8.86 12.88
C ARG A 359 12.80 -9.60 13.20
N ALA A 360 12.89 -10.67 14.00
CA ALA A 360 11.78 -11.58 14.30
C ALA A 360 11.02 -11.22 15.60
N GLU A 361 11.52 -10.30 16.42
CA GLU A 361 10.91 -9.92 17.71
C GLU A 361 10.63 -8.42 17.86
N THR A 362 11.34 -7.53 17.16
CA THR A 362 11.13 -6.07 17.21
C THR A 362 10.55 -5.51 15.91
N ASP A 363 9.96 -4.32 15.92
CA ASP A 363 9.47 -3.65 14.70
C ASP A 363 10.52 -2.69 14.08
N GLY A 364 11.79 -2.80 14.51
CA GLY A 364 12.91 -2.03 13.98
C GLY A 364 13.31 -0.81 14.80
N ALA A 365 14.33 -0.09 14.31
CA ALA A 365 14.80 1.16 14.90
C ALA A 365 13.97 2.36 14.39
N ILE A 366 13.86 3.43 15.16
CA ILE A 366 13.19 4.67 14.74
C ILE A 366 13.85 5.19 13.45
N ALA A 367 13.04 5.44 12.41
CA ALA A 367 13.54 5.88 11.12
C ALA A 367 14.26 7.25 11.21
N PRO A 368 15.29 7.53 10.38
CA PRO A 368 16.00 8.81 10.42
C PRO A 368 15.06 10.01 10.26
N GLY A 369 15.14 10.98 11.16
CA GLY A 369 14.23 12.15 11.21
C GLY A 369 12.94 11.93 12.00
N CYS A 370 12.51 10.69 12.25
CA CYS A 370 11.45 10.39 13.22
C CYS A 370 11.96 10.54 14.66
N ARG A 371 11.05 10.81 15.61
CA ARG A 371 11.35 10.91 17.05
C ARG A 371 10.20 10.38 17.89
N SER A 372 10.48 9.53 18.88
CA SER A 372 9.51 9.12 19.90
C SER A 372 9.36 10.18 20.99
N GLY A 373 8.15 10.34 21.53
CA GLY A 373 7.87 11.28 22.62
C GLY A 373 7.84 10.57 23.99
N SER A 374 8.62 11.06 24.96
CA SER A 374 8.82 10.45 26.27
C SER A 374 7.67 10.70 27.27
N SER A 375 6.44 10.32 26.92
CA SER A 375 5.42 10.01 27.94
C SER A 375 5.60 8.55 28.37
N GLY A 376 6.11 8.32 29.58
CA GLY A 376 6.67 7.04 30.05
C GLY A 376 5.73 5.85 30.27
N ARG A 377 4.73 5.65 29.40
CA ARG A 377 3.95 4.42 29.24
C ARG A 377 3.66 4.23 27.76
N MET A 378 3.83 3.02 27.23
CA MET A 378 3.42 2.66 25.86
C MET A 378 1.89 2.47 25.79
N ALA A 379 1.15 3.53 26.14
CA ALA A 379 -0.28 3.48 26.45
C ALA A 379 -1.07 4.51 25.65
N SER A 380 -1.52 4.10 24.46
CA SER A 380 -2.74 4.55 23.73
C SER A 380 -3.03 6.05 23.53
N ARG A 381 -2.14 6.98 23.91
CA ARG A 381 -2.24 8.42 23.60
C ARG A 381 -0.92 8.97 23.07
N TRP A 382 -0.81 9.00 21.74
CA TRP A 382 0.29 9.66 21.04
C TRP A 382 0.35 11.17 21.36
N PRO A 383 1.56 11.78 21.38
CA PRO A 383 1.72 13.22 21.58
C PRO A 383 0.97 14.05 20.54
N ARG A 384 0.59 15.29 20.89
CA ARG A 384 -0.10 16.22 19.96
C ARG A 384 0.67 16.49 18.65
N ALA A 385 1.97 16.23 18.62
CA ALA A 385 2.82 16.36 17.43
C ALA A 385 2.54 15.33 16.33
N ALA A 386 1.94 14.17 16.64
CA ALA A 386 1.56 13.16 15.65
C ALA A 386 0.34 13.55 14.79
N ARG A 387 -0.20 14.77 14.96
CA ARG A 387 -1.35 15.30 14.22
C ARG A 387 -0.97 15.96 12.88
N ALA A 388 0.31 15.92 12.49
CA ALA A 388 0.86 16.73 11.41
C ALA A 388 0.24 16.48 10.02
N ASN A 389 -0.31 15.29 9.75
CA ASN A 389 -0.85 14.92 8.44
C ASN A 389 -2.35 14.52 8.47
N CYS A 390 -3.02 14.57 9.62
CA CYS A 390 -4.43 14.18 9.76
C CYS A 390 -5.36 15.33 9.36
N TRP A 391 -6.19 15.14 8.33
CA TRP A 391 -7.20 16.11 7.90
C TRP A 391 -8.63 15.55 8.05
N CYS A 392 -9.60 16.44 8.30
CA CYS A 392 -11.02 16.11 8.36
C CYS A 392 -11.87 17.34 8.02
N ALA A 393 -12.87 17.16 7.15
CA ALA A 393 -13.69 18.24 6.59
C ALA A 393 -14.58 18.98 7.63
N ASP A 394 -14.85 18.38 8.79
CA ASP A 394 -15.70 18.97 9.84
C ASP A 394 -14.92 19.09 11.16
N ARG A 395 -14.41 20.30 11.43
CA ARG A 395 -13.69 20.62 12.67
C ARG A 395 -14.54 20.43 13.93
N SER A 396 -15.88 20.47 13.83
CA SER A 396 -16.78 20.31 15.00
C SER A 396 -16.93 18.86 15.45
N ARG A 397 -16.72 17.89 14.56
CA ARG A 397 -16.84 16.44 14.84
C ARG A 397 -15.55 15.78 15.31
N CYS A 398 -14.50 16.57 15.59
CA CYS A 398 -13.15 16.06 15.84
C CYS A 398 -12.93 15.47 17.27
N SER A 399 -13.82 14.60 17.73
CA SER A 399 -13.69 13.83 18.98
C SER A 399 -12.87 12.55 18.79
N ALA A 400 -11.54 12.70 18.74
CA ALA A 400 -10.58 11.61 18.59
C ALA A 400 -10.44 10.72 19.86
N THR A 401 -11.53 10.08 20.26
CA THR A 401 -11.63 9.15 21.41
C THR A 401 -12.01 7.73 20.97
N SER A 402 -12.52 7.56 19.74
CA SER A 402 -13.13 6.32 19.25
C SER A 402 -12.18 5.42 18.46
N ILE A 403 -11.08 4.98 19.08
CA ILE A 403 -10.25 3.86 18.59
C ILE A 403 -9.85 3.00 19.80
N LEU A 404 -10.13 1.69 19.73
CA LEU A 404 -9.86 0.64 20.72
C LEU A 404 -10.65 0.67 22.06
N THR A 405 -11.75 -0.08 22.09
CA THR A 405 -12.17 -0.87 23.27
C THR A 405 -12.36 -2.34 22.85
N PRO A 406 -11.75 -3.31 23.55
CA PRO A 406 -12.05 -4.73 23.31
C PRO A 406 -13.48 -5.07 23.74
N THR A 407 -14.24 -5.76 22.88
CA THR A 407 -15.59 -6.22 23.21
C THR A 407 -15.54 -7.47 24.09
N GLY A 408 -15.62 -7.28 25.40
CA GLY A 408 -15.71 -8.36 26.39
C GLY A 408 -16.30 -7.89 27.73
N ARG A 409 -17.58 -8.22 27.97
CA ARG A 409 -18.25 -8.14 29.28
C ARG A 409 -18.68 -9.56 29.68
N PRO A 410 -18.70 -9.88 30.98
CA PRO A 410 -19.96 -9.70 31.72
C PRO A 410 -20.02 -8.51 32.69
N SER A 411 -21.18 -8.39 33.35
CA SER A 411 -21.47 -7.61 34.57
C SER A 411 -20.70 -8.17 35.79
N THR A 412 -20.56 -7.51 36.95
CA THR A 412 -21.52 -6.66 37.70
C THR A 412 -20.88 -5.40 38.34
N THR A 413 -21.58 -4.76 39.28
CA THR A 413 -21.33 -3.38 39.78
C THR A 413 -21.28 -3.28 41.30
N ARG A 414 -20.40 -2.41 41.82
CA ARG A 414 -20.46 -1.75 43.16
C ARG A 414 -20.36 -2.68 44.39
N ASP A 415 -19.99 -2.27 45.60
CA ASP A 415 -19.19 -1.14 46.17
C ASP A 415 -18.23 -1.85 47.20
N GLY A 416 -17.32 -1.32 48.01
CA GLY A 416 -16.98 0.01 48.54
C GLY A 416 -16.27 -0.19 49.90
N SER A 417 -15.07 0.38 50.05
CA SER A 417 -14.29 0.56 51.31
C SER A 417 -13.58 -0.64 52.02
N PRO A 418 -12.38 -0.40 52.62
CA PRO A 418 -11.67 -1.28 53.59
C PRO A 418 -12.07 -0.93 55.06
N PRO A 419 -11.46 -1.47 56.17
CA PRO A 419 -10.28 -2.33 56.30
C PRO A 419 -10.42 -3.56 57.25
N GLY A 420 -9.35 -4.33 57.46
CA GLY A 420 -9.25 -5.39 58.47
C GLY A 420 -7.85 -6.00 58.59
N MET A 421 -7.49 -6.52 59.77
CA MET A 421 -6.21 -7.18 60.05
C MET A 421 -6.38 -8.69 60.30
N SER A 422 -5.23 -9.38 60.42
CA SER A 422 -4.92 -10.60 61.21
C SER A 422 -4.90 -12.01 60.57
N VAL A 423 -3.65 -12.49 60.39
CA VAL A 423 -3.02 -13.77 60.83
C VAL A 423 -3.75 -15.13 60.76
N SER A 424 -2.95 -16.18 60.46
CA SER A 424 -3.16 -17.64 60.68
C SER A 424 -4.01 -18.37 59.61
N SER A 425 -3.40 -19.26 58.80
CA SER A 425 -3.15 -20.71 59.04
C SER A 425 -4.38 -21.57 58.66
N THR A 426 -4.27 -22.76 58.05
CA THR A 426 -3.24 -23.80 58.11
C THR A 426 -3.07 -24.56 56.78
N ALA A 427 -2.04 -25.42 56.70
CA ALA A 427 -2.01 -26.58 55.80
C ALA A 427 -1.77 -27.85 56.65
N PRO A 428 -2.39 -28.99 56.28
CA PRO A 428 -1.61 -30.14 55.78
C PRO A 428 -2.23 -30.70 54.47
N ALA A 429 -1.56 -31.32 53.49
CA ALA A 429 -0.31 -32.11 53.36
C ALA A 429 -0.56 -33.62 53.18
N SER A 430 0.00 -34.18 52.09
CA SER A 430 0.08 -35.62 51.72
C SER A 430 -1.26 -36.30 51.32
N SER A 431 -1.34 -37.31 50.43
CA SER A 431 -0.38 -38.01 49.52
C SER A 431 -1.17 -38.53 48.27
N ARG A 432 -0.72 -39.38 47.32
CA ARG A 432 0.44 -40.29 47.15
C ARG A 432 0.65 -40.59 45.63
N SER A 433 1.65 -41.41 45.29
CA SER A 433 2.01 -41.88 43.92
C SER A 433 2.31 -43.40 43.96
N PRO A 434 2.73 -44.09 42.86
CA PRO A 434 2.15 -44.24 41.50
C PRO A 434 2.05 -45.73 41.06
N GLY A 435 1.62 -46.07 39.81
CA GLY A 435 1.94 -47.38 39.19
C GLY A 435 1.06 -47.87 38.02
N GLY A 436 1.66 -48.65 37.08
CA GLY A 436 1.00 -49.35 35.94
C GLY A 436 0.76 -48.47 34.70
N SER A 437 1.16 -48.75 33.45
CA SER A 437 1.42 -50.01 32.69
C SER A 437 0.15 -50.85 32.45
N ARG A 438 -0.20 -51.32 31.24
CA ARG A 438 0.63 -51.80 30.10
C ARG A 438 -0.20 -51.95 28.79
N THR A 439 0.47 -52.23 27.65
CA THR A 439 -0.03 -52.99 26.44
C THR A 439 -1.23 -52.45 25.60
N SER A 440 -1.45 -52.79 24.32
CA SER A 440 -0.61 -53.21 23.17
C SER A 440 -1.48 -53.38 21.88
N SER A 441 -0.87 -53.80 20.76
CA SER A 441 -1.48 -54.21 19.45
C SER A 441 -2.25 -53.13 18.67
N THR A 442 -1.96 -52.75 17.41
CA THR A 442 -1.61 -53.45 16.13
C THR A 442 -2.80 -54.03 15.35
N ALA A 443 -3.13 -53.38 14.23
CA ALA A 443 -3.65 -54.02 13.02
C ALA A 443 -3.31 -53.14 11.79
N ALA A 444 -3.04 -53.76 10.64
CA ALA A 444 -2.86 -53.08 9.36
C ALA A 444 -3.56 -53.89 8.26
N ALA A 445 -4.12 -53.23 7.25
CA ALA A 445 -4.72 -53.87 6.09
C ALA A 445 -4.47 -53.04 4.82
N ARG A 446 -4.26 -53.73 3.69
CA ARG A 446 -4.15 -53.16 2.34
C ARG A 446 -5.30 -53.71 1.49
N SER A 447 -5.88 -52.89 0.60
CA SER A 447 -6.54 -53.39 -0.62
C SER A 447 -6.81 -52.27 -1.63
N SER A 448 -6.53 -52.56 -2.90
CA SER A 448 -6.87 -51.81 -4.14
C SER A 448 -6.47 -52.69 -5.34
N PRO A 449 -7.03 -52.52 -6.56
CA PRO A 449 -8.40 -52.15 -6.95
C PRO A 449 -9.08 -53.36 -7.64
N PRO A 450 -10.06 -53.21 -8.56
CA PRO A 450 -9.70 -53.11 -10.00
C PRO A 450 -10.59 -52.12 -10.81
N ALA A 451 -10.45 -52.10 -12.14
CA ALA A 451 -11.11 -51.13 -13.04
C ALA A 451 -11.50 -51.72 -14.43
N THR A 452 -12.45 -51.06 -15.12
CA THR A 452 -12.72 -51.13 -16.58
C THR A 452 -13.46 -49.83 -16.99
N SER A 453 -13.05 -49.04 -18.02
CA SER A 453 -13.11 -49.24 -19.49
C SER A 453 -14.55 -49.16 -20.04
N LYS A 454 -14.96 -48.45 -21.12
CA LYS A 454 -14.36 -47.73 -22.29
C LYS A 454 -15.27 -46.49 -22.64
N THR A 455 -15.25 -45.68 -23.72
CA THR A 455 -14.57 -45.45 -25.05
C THR A 455 -15.03 -44.02 -25.54
N CYS A 456 -14.69 -43.41 -26.69
CA CYS A 456 -13.44 -43.19 -27.47
C CYS A 456 -13.80 -42.59 -28.88
N SER A 457 -13.34 -41.38 -29.22
CA SER A 457 -13.22 -40.81 -30.59
C SER A 457 -12.49 -39.45 -30.51
N SER A 458 -11.31 -39.17 -31.11
CA SER A 458 -10.92 -39.03 -32.53
C SER A 458 -11.55 -37.82 -33.24
N SER A 459 -10.82 -36.91 -33.91
CA SER A 459 -9.66 -37.17 -34.79
C SER A 459 -8.78 -35.94 -35.13
N THR A 460 -7.54 -36.22 -35.63
CA THR A 460 -6.64 -35.42 -36.53
C THR A 460 -6.43 -33.90 -36.32
N ARG A 461 -5.22 -33.41 -35.98
CA ARG A 461 -3.93 -33.33 -36.75
C ARG A 461 -3.88 -32.30 -37.90
N ARG A 462 -2.94 -31.35 -37.80
CA ARG A 462 -1.78 -31.19 -38.72
C ARG A 462 -0.70 -30.28 -38.11
N CYS A 463 0.51 -30.38 -38.65
CA CYS A 463 1.69 -29.57 -38.30
C CYS A 463 2.47 -29.33 -39.60
N ALA A 464 3.08 -28.16 -39.77
CA ALA A 464 3.91 -27.81 -40.93
C ALA A 464 4.93 -26.73 -40.56
N THR A 465 6.10 -26.76 -41.20
CA THR A 465 7.26 -25.89 -40.95
C THR A 465 7.46 -24.84 -42.05
N GLN A 466 8.12 -23.74 -41.68
CA GLN A 466 9.17 -22.96 -42.39
C GLN A 466 9.38 -23.12 -43.91
N PRO A 467 9.77 -22.03 -44.59
CA PRO A 467 11.17 -21.56 -44.55
C PRO A 467 11.55 -20.68 -43.35
#